data_AF-A0AB37I1H6-F1
#
_entry.id   AF-A0AB37I1H6-F1
#
_cell.length_a   1.000
_cell.length_b   1.000
_cell.length_c   1.000
_cell.angle_alpha   90.00
_cell.angle_beta   90.00
_cell.angle_gamma   90.00
#
_symmetry.space_group_name_H-M   'P 1'
#
loop_
_entity.id
_entity.type
_entity.pdbx_description
1 polymer ?
#
loop_
_entity_poly.entity_id
_entity_poly.type
_entity_poly.pdbx_seq_one_letter_code
_entity_poly.pdbx_strand_id
1 'polypeptide(L)'
;MLIAAGMGSDPDMVDSWRAAWEFENTFKLEEGWNDARSPGDNHSTQWCHGLAGIALARTVWLQTIEDSAFLRSVVTPDEIARIRAGLEEAAGLLVRDLDKSGSPSLCHGVAGGALVLDLAGRQLRRPDWRETASDLVARGGATLSRCPWMWGKHDVRDFGIMTGPGRWRRTAPAGPGTHRWYSRYGMRIVLQQSEQDCLLAC
;
A
#
# COMPACT_ATOMS: atom_id res chain seq x y z
N MET A 1 8.13 -10.18 -6.73
CA MET A 1 8.03 -10.82 -8.07
C MET A 1 9.01 -11.99 -8.26
N LEU A 2 10.24 -11.92 -7.72
CA LEU A 2 11.20 -13.04 -7.75
C LEU A 2 10.70 -14.32 -7.03
N ILE A 3 9.97 -14.18 -5.92
CA ILE A 3 9.44 -15.32 -5.15
C ILE A 3 8.37 -16.09 -5.95
N ALA A 4 7.49 -15.39 -6.69
CA ALA A 4 6.44 -16.01 -7.49
C ALA A 4 6.98 -16.87 -8.64
N ALA A 5 8.12 -16.47 -9.24
CA ALA A 5 8.78 -17.26 -10.28
C ALA A 5 9.43 -18.54 -9.72
N GLY A 6 10.06 -18.46 -8.53
CA GLY A 6 10.66 -19.62 -7.87
C GLY A 6 9.62 -20.64 -7.39
N MET A 7 8.47 -20.18 -6.89
CA MET A 7 7.36 -21.06 -6.48
C MET A 7 6.80 -21.90 -7.64
N GLY A 8 6.95 -21.46 -8.89
CA GLY A 8 6.38 -22.14 -10.05
C GLY A 8 6.97 -23.52 -10.36
N SER A 9 8.09 -23.88 -9.73
CA SER A 9 8.82 -25.13 -10.01
C SER A 9 9.54 -25.76 -8.82
N ASP A 10 9.59 -25.09 -7.66
CA ASP A 10 10.37 -25.51 -6.50
C ASP A 10 9.48 -25.76 -5.27
N PRO A 11 9.35 -27.02 -4.78
CA PRO A 11 8.59 -27.35 -3.58
C PRO A 11 9.08 -26.62 -2.31
N ASP A 12 10.39 -26.41 -2.15
CA ASP A 12 10.95 -25.77 -0.95
C ASP A 12 10.51 -24.29 -0.86
N MET A 13 10.33 -23.65 -2.02
CA MET A 13 9.79 -22.30 -2.12
C MET A 13 8.30 -22.26 -1.79
N VAL A 14 7.54 -23.31 -2.08
CA VAL A 14 6.12 -23.42 -1.70
C VAL A 14 5.99 -23.56 -0.18
N ASP A 15 6.83 -24.36 0.45
CA ASP A 15 6.81 -24.52 1.92
C ASP A 15 7.27 -23.25 2.64
N SER A 16 8.28 -22.56 2.10
CA SER A 16 8.70 -21.24 2.59
C SER A 16 7.58 -20.20 2.47
N TRP A 17 6.81 -20.23 1.38
CA TRP A 17 5.64 -19.37 1.20
C TRP A 17 4.55 -19.67 2.24
N ARG A 18 4.25 -20.95 2.50
CA ARG A 18 3.29 -21.36 3.55
C ARG A 18 3.74 -20.89 4.93
N ALA A 19 5.01 -21.08 5.27
CA ALA A 19 5.56 -20.62 6.54
C ALA A 19 5.44 -19.10 6.71
N ALA A 20 5.74 -18.34 5.64
CA ALA A 20 5.57 -16.89 5.65
C ALA A 20 4.10 -16.48 5.79
N TRP A 21 3.18 -17.18 5.13
CA TRP A 21 1.74 -16.92 5.26
C TRP A 21 1.22 -17.23 6.67
N GLU A 22 1.62 -18.35 7.28
CA GLU A 22 1.25 -18.67 8.66
C GLU A 22 1.82 -17.65 9.66
N PHE A 23 3.06 -17.17 9.44
CA PHE A 23 3.60 -16.05 10.22
C PHE A 23 2.78 -14.76 10.04
N GLU A 24 2.41 -14.40 8.82
CA GLU A 24 1.56 -13.23 8.54
C GLU A 24 0.19 -13.34 9.25
N ASN A 25 -0.38 -14.53 9.34
CA ASN A 25 -1.66 -14.77 10.03
C ASN A 25 -1.56 -14.58 11.55
N THR A 26 -0.36 -14.51 12.14
CA THR A 26 -0.20 -14.12 13.56
C THR A 26 -0.58 -12.66 13.82
N PHE A 27 -0.61 -11.82 12.77
CA PHE A 27 -1.06 -10.42 12.84
C PHE A 27 -2.55 -10.28 12.54
N LYS A 28 -3.29 -11.38 12.33
CA LYS A 28 -4.71 -11.33 11.97
C LYS A 28 -5.56 -10.79 13.13
N LEU A 29 -6.46 -9.85 12.82
CA LEU A 29 -7.45 -9.31 13.74
C LEU A 29 -8.83 -9.95 13.49
N GLU A 30 -9.84 -9.57 14.28
CA GLU A 30 -11.25 -9.89 13.96
C GLU A 30 -11.63 -9.36 12.57
N GLU A 31 -11.19 -8.14 12.25
CA GLU A 31 -11.23 -7.58 10.90
C GLU A 31 -9.85 -7.03 10.52
N GLY A 32 -9.31 -7.48 9.39
CA GLY A 32 -8.05 -6.99 8.84
C GLY A 32 -6.80 -7.61 9.47
N TRP A 33 -5.68 -6.91 9.34
CA TRP A 33 -4.38 -7.31 9.85
C TRP A 33 -3.78 -6.15 10.65
N ASN A 34 -3.27 -6.47 11.83
CA ASN A 34 -2.64 -5.51 12.71
C ASN A 34 -1.39 -4.92 12.05
N ASP A 35 -1.30 -3.59 12.09
CA ASP A 35 -0.10 -2.89 11.69
C ASP A 35 0.76 -2.60 12.93
N ALA A 36 1.75 -3.46 13.19
CA ALA A 36 2.63 -3.36 14.37
C ALA A 36 3.43 -2.04 14.48
N ARG A 37 3.44 -1.20 13.44
CA ARG A 37 4.06 0.14 13.46
C ARG A 37 3.10 1.22 13.98
N SER A 38 1.82 0.91 14.10
CA SER A 38 0.77 1.82 14.55
C SER A 38 0.32 1.41 15.97
N PRO A 39 0.14 2.36 16.91
CA PRO A 39 -0.36 2.03 18.24
C PRO A 39 -1.79 1.48 18.20
N GLY A 40 -2.03 0.37 18.90
CA GLY A 40 -3.34 -0.27 19.07
C GLY A 40 -3.64 -1.36 18.05
N ASP A 41 -4.74 -2.09 18.26
CA ASP A 41 -5.15 -3.21 17.41
C ASP A 41 -6.04 -2.72 16.27
N ASN A 42 -5.44 -2.13 15.25
CA ASN A 42 -6.14 -1.61 14.07
C ASN A 42 -5.43 -2.00 12.77
N HIS A 43 -6.20 -2.10 11.68
CA HIS A 43 -5.63 -2.23 10.35
C HIS A 43 -5.34 -0.87 9.70
N SER A 44 -4.35 -0.87 8.82
CA SER A 44 -4.01 0.25 7.94
C SER A 44 -4.51 -0.03 6.53
N THR A 45 -5.01 0.98 5.80
CA THR A 45 -5.27 0.87 4.34
C THR A 45 -3.99 0.95 3.50
N GLN A 46 -2.85 1.02 4.19
CA GLN A 46 -1.47 1.14 3.75
C GLN A 46 -1.07 0.16 2.63
N TRP A 47 -0.42 0.57 1.53
CA TRP A 47 0.20 -0.42 0.62
C TRP A 47 1.42 -1.07 1.28
N CYS A 48 2.35 -0.28 1.81
CA CYS A 48 3.61 -0.80 2.39
C CYS A 48 3.43 -1.67 3.66
N HIS A 49 2.20 -1.94 4.08
CA HIS A 49 1.91 -1.80 5.50
C HIS A 49 0.62 -2.41 6.03
N GLY A 50 -0.30 -2.78 5.14
CA GLY A 50 -1.69 -3.00 5.53
C GLY A 50 -2.50 -3.61 4.40
N LEU A 51 -3.79 -3.34 4.40
CA LEU A 51 -4.79 -4.02 3.57
C LEU A 51 -4.46 -4.00 2.08
N ALA A 52 -3.93 -2.90 1.54
CA ALA A 52 -3.54 -2.84 0.13
C ALA A 52 -2.34 -3.74 -0.19
N GLY A 53 -1.38 -3.87 0.72
CA GLY A 53 -0.30 -4.86 0.58
C GLY A 53 -0.82 -6.30 0.62
N ILE A 54 -1.69 -6.60 1.58
CA ILE A 54 -2.29 -7.93 1.74
C ILE A 54 -3.14 -8.31 0.53
N ALA A 55 -4.05 -7.44 0.09
CA ALA A 55 -4.90 -7.67 -1.07
C ALA A 55 -4.08 -7.85 -2.36
N LEU A 56 -3.00 -7.07 -2.53
CA LEU A 56 -2.08 -7.25 -3.65
C LEU A 56 -1.42 -8.63 -3.60
N ALA A 57 -0.90 -9.04 -2.44
CA ALA A 57 -0.25 -10.34 -2.28
C ALA A 57 -1.21 -11.49 -2.62
N ARG A 58 -2.44 -11.48 -2.08
CA ARG A 58 -3.45 -12.52 -2.36
C ARG A 58 -3.86 -12.55 -3.83
N THR A 59 -4.00 -11.39 -4.47
CA THR A 59 -4.31 -11.32 -5.90
C THR A 59 -3.19 -11.95 -6.74
N VAL A 60 -1.94 -11.58 -6.46
CA VAL A 60 -0.78 -12.13 -7.17
C VAL A 60 -0.64 -13.64 -6.94
N TRP A 61 -0.91 -14.14 -5.73
CA TRP A 61 -0.89 -15.58 -5.46
C TRP A 61 -1.92 -16.33 -6.29
N LEU A 62 -3.17 -15.84 -6.35
CA LEU A 62 -4.21 -16.48 -7.17
C LEU A 62 -3.81 -16.53 -8.64
N GLN A 63 -3.31 -15.41 -9.20
CA GLN A 63 -2.83 -15.35 -10.58
C GLN A 63 -1.68 -16.33 -10.83
N THR A 64 -0.70 -16.35 -9.92
CA THR A 64 0.48 -17.23 -10.03
C THR A 64 0.09 -18.71 -9.97
N ILE A 65 -0.88 -19.05 -9.11
CA ILE A 65 -1.41 -20.42 -9.02
C ILE A 65 -2.18 -20.75 -10.30
N GLU A 66 -3.08 -19.88 -10.76
CA GLU A 66 -3.87 -20.09 -11.99
C GLU A 66 -2.98 -20.33 -13.22
N ASP A 67 -1.87 -19.61 -13.32
CA ASP A 67 -0.92 -19.68 -14.45
C ASP A 67 0.10 -20.84 -14.36
N SER A 68 0.20 -21.55 -13.24
CA SER A 68 1.19 -22.63 -13.04
C SER A 68 0.54 -24.00 -12.85
N ALA A 69 0.84 -24.94 -13.76
CA ALA A 69 0.39 -26.32 -13.64
C ALA A 69 0.94 -27.02 -12.39
N PHE A 70 2.19 -26.73 -12.02
CA PHE A 70 2.80 -27.24 -10.79
C PHE A 70 2.04 -26.72 -9.56
N LEU A 71 1.83 -25.40 -9.44
CA LEU A 71 1.14 -24.83 -8.29
C LEU A 71 -0.30 -25.32 -8.16
N ARG A 72 -1.03 -25.49 -9.28
CA ARG A 72 -2.37 -26.10 -9.26
C ARG A 72 -2.39 -27.55 -8.75
N SER A 73 -1.26 -28.25 -8.82
CA SER A 73 -1.15 -29.62 -8.29
C SER A 73 -0.76 -29.70 -6.82
N VAL A 74 -0.06 -28.69 -6.30
CA VAL A 74 0.49 -28.72 -4.91
C VAL A 74 -0.23 -27.78 -3.94
N VAL A 75 -0.96 -26.78 -4.43
CA VAL A 75 -1.81 -25.90 -3.61
C VAL A 75 -3.22 -26.47 -3.58
N THR A 76 -3.72 -26.72 -2.37
CA THR A 76 -5.01 -27.37 -2.15
C THR A 76 -6.18 -26.43 -2.44
N PRO A 77 -7.38 -26.97 -2.75
CA PRO A 77 -8.59 -26.16 -2.88
C PRO A 77 -8.91 -25.32 -1.64
N ASP A 78 -8.64 -25.85 -0.44
CA ASP A 78 -8.86 -25.15 0.82
C ASP A 78 -7.89 -23.97 0.99
N GLU A 79 -6.63 -24.12 0.59
CA GLU A 79 -5.68 -23.00 0.54
C GLU A 79 -6.16 -21.92 -0.43
N ILE A 80 -6.62 -22.30 -1.63
CA ILE A 80 -7.17 -21.35 -2.60
C ILE A 80 -8.39 -20.61 -2.02
N ALA A 81 -9.28 -21.32 -1.32
CA ALA A 81 -10.43 -20.73 -0.66
C ALA A 81 -10.01 -19.73 0.44
N ARG A 82 -9.02 -20.06 1.27
CA ARG A 82 -8.47 -19.15 2.28
C ARG A 82 -7.79 -17.91 1.66
N ILE A 83 -7.08 -18.07 0.55
CA ILE A 83 -6.48 -16.94 -0.19
C ILE A 83 -7.60 -16.01 -0.71
N ARG A 84 -8.66 -16.57 -1.31
CA ARG A 84 -9.82 -15.81 -1.79
C ARG A 84 -10.53 -15.08 -0.65
N ALA A 85 -10.79 -15.75 0.47
CA ALA A 85 -11.40 -15.12 1.64
C ALA A 85 -10.56 -13.96 2.18
N GLY A 86 -9.24 -14.13 2.28
CA GLY A 86 -8.33 -13.06 2.69
C GLY A 86 -8.32 -11.87 1.73
N LEU A 87 -8.40 -12.14 0.41
CA LEU A 87 -8.55 -11.08 -0.60
C LEU A 87 -9.89 -10.35 -0.47
N GLU A 88 -10.98 -11.09 -0.27
CA GLU A 88 -12.32 -10.52 -0.12
C GLU A 88 -12.42 -9.60 1.09
N GLU A 89 -11.88 -10.04 2.22
CA GLU A 89 -11.86 -9.26 3.44
C GLU A 89 -11.00 -7.99 3.27
N ALA A 90 -9.75 -8.14 2.79
CA ALA A 90 -8.86 -7.01 2.63
C ALA A 90 -9.41 -5.95 1.65
N ALA A 91 -9.95 -6.39 0.51
CA ALA A 91 -10.57 -5.51 -0.47
C ALA A 91 -11.89 -4.88 0.04
N GLY A 92 -12.71 -5.65 0.76
CA GLY A 92 -13.93 -5.14 1.39
C GLY A 92 -13.64 -4.03 2.40
N LEU A 93 -12.59 -4.20 3.20
CA LEU A 93 -12.13 -3.17 4.14
C LEU A 93 -11.54 -1.95 3.40
N LEU A 94 -10.85 -2.13 2.27
CA LEU A 94 -10.41 -1.01 1.43
C LEU A 94 -11.60 -0.21 0.88
N VAL A 95 -12.65 -0.86 0.39
CA VAL A 95 -13.88 -0.19 -0.05
C VAL A 95 -14.45 0.70 1.07
N ARG A 96 -14.43 0.21 2.30
CA ARG A 96 -14.97 0.91 3.47
C ARG A 96 -14.10 2.08 3.94
N ASP A 97 -12.78 1.89 3.96
CA ASP A 97 -11.88 2.76 4.73
C ASP A 97 -10.90 3.58 3.90
N LEU A 98 -10.68 3.28 2.61
CA LEU A 98 -9.62 3.89 1.80
C LEU A 98 -9.78 5.41 1.59
N ASP A 99 -11.01 5.90 1.48
CA ASP A 99 -11.33 7.33 1.35
C ASP A 99 -10.82 8.15 2.55
N LYS A 100 -10.62 7.51 3.70
CA LYS A 100 -10.12 8.12 4.95
C LYS A 100 -8.60 8.27 4.99
N SER A 101 -7.86 7.75 3.99
CA SER A 101 -6.38 7.70 4.00
C SER A 101 -5.71 9.08 4.07
N GLY A 102 -6.40 10.15 3.65
CA GLY A 102 -5.85 11.51 3.78
C GLY A 102 -4.55 11.75 2.99
N SER A 103 -4.26 10.91 1.98
CA SER A 103 -3.20 11.09 0.97
C SER A 103 -3.68 10.65 -0.44
N PRO A 104 -3.29 11.32 -1.53
CA PRO A 104 -3.52 10.85 -2.90
C PRO A 104 -2.41 9.89 -3.39
N SER A 105 -1.39 9.61 -2.56
CA SER A 105 -0.17 8.89 -2.96
C SER A 105 -0.33 7.38 -3.15
N LEU A 106 0.70 6.73 -3.70
CA LEU A 106 0.73 5.27 -3.85
C LEU A 106 1.01 4.54 -2.52
N CYS A 107 1.98 5.00 -1.74
CA CYS A 107 2.46 4.22 -0.58
C CYS A 107 1.43 4.16 0.55
N HIS A 108 0.79 5.31 0.81
CA HIS A 108 -0.08 5.52 1.96
C HIS A 108 -1.37 6.29 1.61
N GLY A 109 -1.82 6.19 0.36
CA GLY A 109 -2.93 7.00 -0.13
C GLY A 109 -3.88 6.28 -1.07
N VAL A 110 -4.88 7.04 -1.51
CA VAL A 110 -6.00 6.59 -2.34
C VAL A 110 -5.52 5.93 -3.63
N ALA A 111 -4.49 6.45 -4.29
CA ALA A 111 -4.03 5.89 -5.56
C ALA A 111 -3.51 4.46 -5.42
N GLY A 112 -2.74 4.16 -4.38
CA GLY A 112 -2.21 2.82 -4.14
C GLY A 112 -3.31 1.82 -3.79
N GLY A 113 -4.19 2.19 -2.86
CA GLY A 113 -5.31 1.35 -2.48
C GLY A 113 -6.29 1.12 -3.64
N ALA A 114 -6.58 2.15 -4.45
CA ALA A 114 -7.49 2.03 -5.59
C ALA A 114 -6.90 1.17 -6.71
N LEU A 115 -5.59 1.26 -6.96
CA LEU A 115 -4.90 0.37 -7.90
C LEU A 115 -5.07 -1.09 -7.49
N VAL A 116 -4.84 -1.40 -6.21
CA VAL A 116 -5.01 -2.76 -5.69
C VAL A 116 -6.48 -3.18 -5.71
N LEU A 117 -7.41 -2.28 -5.42
CA LEU A 117 -8.84 -2.56 -5.44
C LEU A 117 -9.36 -2.88 -6.86
N ASP A 118 -8.91 -2.17 -7.90
CA ASP A 118 -9.24 -2.54 -9.29
C ASP A 118 -8.66 -3.91 -9.65
N LEU A 119 -7.41 -4.19 -9.26
CA LEU A 119 -6.77 -5.48 -9.51
C LEU A 119 -7.53 -6.64 -8.84
N ALA A 120 -7.87 -6.49 -7.56
CA ALA A 120 -8.68 -7.44 -6.80
C ALA A 120 -10.07 -7.61 -7.43
N GLY A 121 -10.69 -6.51 -7.86
CA GLY A 121 -11.99 -6.51 -8.54
C GLY A 121 -11.97 -7.28 -9.86
N ARG A 122 -10.87 -7.24 -10.61
CA ARG A 122 -10.69 -8.10 -11.80
C ARG A 122 -10.54 -9.57 -11.41
N GLN A 123 -9.69 -9.87 -10.42
CA GLN A 123 -9.42 -11.24 -9.99
C GLN A 123 -10.67 -11.96 -9.46
N LEU A 124 -11.52 -11.26 -8.70
CA LEU A 124 -12.74 -11.80 -8.12
C LEU A 124 -14.01 -11.49 -8.92
N ARG A 125 -13.89 -10.87 -10.10
CA ARG A 125 -15.01 -10.47 -10.96
C ARG A 125 -16.04 -9.60 -10.21
N ARG A 126 -15.54 -8.62 -9.45
CA ARG A 126 -16.31 -7.62 -8.69
C ARG A 126 -16.30 -6.27 -9.41
N PRO A 127 -17.23 -6.02 -10.36
CA PRO A 127 -17.28 -4.75 -11.09
C PRO A 127 -17.53 -3.55 -10.17
N ASP A 128 -18.29 -3.74 -9.10
CA ASP A 128 -18.58 -2.74 -8.06
C ASP A 128 -17.31 -2.21 -7.38
N TRP A 129 -16.32 -3.08 -7.14
CA TRP A 129 -15.02 -2.65 -6.59
C TRP A 129 -14.20 -1.83 -7.58
N ARG A 130 -14.29 -2.17 -8.87
CA ARG A 130 -13.59 -1.44 -9.94
C ARG A 130 -14.19 -0.06 -10.16
N GLU A 131 -15.51 0.05 -10.07
CA GLU A 131 -16.22 1.33 -10.06
C GLU A 131 -15.82 2.17 -8.85
N THR A 132 -15.79 1.56 -7.66
CA THR A 132 -15.33 2.22 -6.42
C THR A 132 -13.90 2.74 -6.55
N ALA A 133 -12.97 1.93 -7.08
CA ALA A 133 -11.59 2.35 -7.33
C ALA A 133 -11.52 3.54 -8.29
N SER A 134 -12.32 3.51 -9.36
CA SER A 134 -12.36 4.59 -10.36
C SER A 134 -12.89 5.89 -9.75
N ASP A 135 -13.95 5.81 -8.95
CA ASP A 135 -14.52 6.97 -8.26
C ASP A 135 -13.53 7.55 -7.24
N LEU A 136 -12.88 6.70 -6.43
CA LEU A 136 -11.85 7.12 -5.48
C LEU A 136 -10.71 7.89 -6.15
N VAL A 137 -10.20 7.39 -7.27
CA VAL A 137 -9.15 8.08 -8.05
C VAL A 137 -9.66 9.40 -8.62
N ALA A 138 -10.89 9.45 -9.14
CA ALA A 138 -11.49 10.67 -9.67
C ALA A 138 -11.63 11.76 -8.58
N ARG A 139 -12.14 11.38 -7.40
CA ARG A 139 -12.26 12.29 -6.24
C ARG A 139 -10.89 12.73 -5.71
N GLY A 140 -9.94 11.80 -5.64
CA GLY A 140 -8.55 12.09 -5.26
C GLY A 140 -7.89 13.10 -6.21
N GLY A 141 -8.01 12.87 -7.51
CA GLY A 141 -7.49 13.77 -8.55
C GLY A 141 -8.16 15.14 -8.56
N ALA A 142 -9.49 15.19 -8.38
CA ALA A 142 -10.22 16.45 -8.24
C ALA A 142 -9.75 17.25 -7.01
N THR A 143 -9.51 16.58 -5.90
CA THR A 143 -9.04 17.25 -4.67
C THR A 143 -7.59 17.71 -4.81
N LEU A 144 -6.71 16.89 -5.40
CA LEU A 144 -5.34 17.27 -5.72
C LEU A 144 -5.28 18.52 -6.62
N SER A 145 -6.18 18.60 -7.61
CA SER A 145 -6.23 19.71 -8.55
C SER A 145 -6.72 21.02 -7.90
N ARG A 146 -7.66 20.93 -6.95
CA ARG A 146 -8.25 22.11 -6.29
C ARG A 146 -7.43 22.61 -5.11
N CYS A 147 -6.91 21.69 -4.31
CA CYS A 147 -6.26 22.00 -3.04
C CYS A 147 -5.06 21.07 -2.81
N PRO A 148 -3.99 21.18 -3.61
CA PRO A 148 -2.81 20.32 -3.48
C PRO A 148 -2.14 20.39 -2.10
N TRP A 149 -2.33 21.51 -1.37
CA TRP A 149 -1.83 21.71 -0.01
C TRP A 149 -2.65 21.00 1.10
N MET A 150 -3.80 20.39 0.79
CA MET A 150 -4.60 19.69 1.82
C MET A 150 -4.03 18.32 2.20
N TRP A 151 -3.06 17.82 1.44
CA TRP A 151 -2.55 16.46 1.56
C TRP A 151 -1.11 16.47 2.06
N GLY A 152 -0.78 15.59 3.02
CA GLY A 152 0.58 15.41 3.56
C GLY A 152 0.90 16.13 4.89
N LYS A 153 1.92 15.63 5.60
CA LYS A 153 2.59 16.29 6.74
C LYS A 153 4.00 16.80 6.39
N HIS A 154 4.51 16.46 5.21
CA HIS A 154 5.87 16.75 4.76
C HIS A 154 5.96 18.10 4.03
N ASP A 155 7.18 18.63 3.90
CA ASP A 155 7.44 19.95 3.30
C ASP A 155 7.23 19.91 1.77
N VAL A 156 6.85 21.05 1.21
CA VAL A 156 6.24 21.29 -0.12
C VAL A 156 7.11 21.04 -1.34
N ARG A 157 8.28 20.41 -1.15
CA ARG A 157 9.27 20.22 -2.22
C ARG A 157 9.34 18.80 -2.77
N ASP A 158 8.61 17.87 -2.16
CA ASP A 158 8.61 16.47 -2.57
C ASP A 158 7.32 16.15 -3.33
N PHE A 159 7.44 15.96 -4.64
CA PHE A 159 6.39 15.40 -5.51
C PHE A 159 6.68 13.93 -5.79
N GLY A 160 6.87 13.15 -4.73
CA GLY A 160 7.10 11.71 -4.86
C GLY A 160 5.81 11.01 -5.28
N ILE A 161 5.86 10.12 -6.28
CA ILE A 161 4.70 9.29 -6.64
C ILE A 161 4.26 8.40 -5.45
N MET A 162 5.22 8.00 -4.62
CA MET A 162 4.99 7.15 -3.44
C MET A 162 4.42 7.93 -2.26
N THR A 163 4.82 9.18 -2.06
CA THR A 163 4.49 9.97 -0.85
C THR A 163 3.47 11.07 -1.10
N GLY A 164 3.24 11.45 -2.36
CA GLY A 164 2.36 12.55 -2.75
C GLY A 164 2.98 13.91 -2.45
N PRO A 165 2.25 15.01 -2.75
CA PRO A 165 2.72 16.36 -2.44
C PRO A 165 2.75 16.59 -0.93
N GLY A 166 3.77 17.33 -0.47
CA GLY A 166 3.83 17.86 0.90
C GLY A 166 2.81 18.98 1.17
N ARG A 167 2.45 19.18 2.44
CA ARG A 167 1.57 20.27 2.88
C ARG A 167 2.36 21.57 3.04
N TRP A 168 1.86 22.65 2.43
CA TRP A 168 2.39 24.00 2.68
C TRP A 168 2.06 24.40 4.14
N ARG A 169 3.07 24.44 5.02
CA ARG A 169 2.99 25.28 6.23
C ARG A 169 3.45 26.67 5.83
N ARG A 170 2.58 27.68 5.91
CA ARG A 170 3.05 29.07 6.05
C ARG A 170 3.85 29.09 7.35
N THR A 171 5.18 29.03 7.26
CA THR A 171 6.00 29.54 8.35
C THR A 171 5.59 31.00 8.53
N ALA A 172 5.09 31.34 9.71
CA ALA A 172 5.03 32.73 10.12
C ALA A 172 6.45 33.31 9.93
N PRO A 173 6.61 34.59 9.52
CA PRO A 173 7.93 35.16 9.36
C PRO A 173 8.71 34.93 10.65
N ALA A 174 9.86 34.28 10.55
CA ALA A 174 10.77 34.16 11.67
C ALA A 174 11.02 35.57 12.20
N GLY A 175 10.81 35.76 13.50
CA GLY A 175 11.17 37.00 14.19
C GLY A 175 12.63 37.37 13.89
N PRO A 176 12.98 38.65 14.01
CA PRO A 176 14.27 39.16 13.54
C PRO A 176 15.39 38.54 14.37
N GLY A 177 16.09 37.54 13.83
CA GLY A 177 17.21 36.97 14.58
C GLY A 177 17.75 35.61 14.15
N THR A 178 17.65 35.17 12.90
CA THR A 178 18.45 34.00 12.45
C THR A 178 18.95 34.13 11.00
N HIS A 179 20.20 33.74 10.85
CA HIS A 179 21.14 34.00 9.76
C HIS A 179 20.66 33.72 8.33
N ARG A 180 20.93 34.70 7.48
CA ARG A 180 20.76 34.71 6.02
C ARG A 180 21.84 33.83 5.36
N TRP A 181 21.48 32.63 4.92
CA TRP A 181 22.26 31.89 3.93
C TRP A 181 21.58 32.01 2.58
N TYR A 182 22.04 32.97 1.77
CA TYR A 182 21.82 32.92 0.33
C TYR A 182 22.65 31.77 -0.23
N SER A 183 22.02 30.80 -0.86
CA SER A 183 22.68 30.02 -1.91
C SER A 183 21.79 29.92 -3.14
N ARG A 184 22.31 30.53 -4.20
CA ARG A 184 21.85 30.53 -5.58
C ARG A 184 22.15 29.15 -6.19
N TYR A 185 21.23 28.66 -7.02
CA TYR A 185 21.41 27.60 -8.02
C TYR A 185 22.09 26.30 -7.54
N GLY A 186 21.27 25.27 -7.35
CA GLY A 186 21.72 23.89 -7.25
C GLY A 186 20.53 22.98 -7.04
N MET A 187 20.05 22.34 -8.10
CA MET A 187 19.10 21.24 -8.01
C MET A 187 19.85 20.08 -7.33
N ARG A 188 19.77 20.02 -6.00
CA ARG A 188 20.24 18.86 -5.25
C ARG A 188 19.09 17.85 -5.29
N ILE A 189 19.30 16.74 -5.99
CA ILE A 189 18.57 15.50 -5.72
C ILE A 189 18.95 15.14 -4.29
N VAL A 190 18.14 15.55 -3.33
CA VAL A 190 18.28 15.08 -1.96
C VAL A 190 17.57 13.73 -1.92
N LEU A 191 18.36 12.66 -1.91
CA LEU A 191 17.90 11.40 -1.35
C LEU A 191 17.64 11.66 0.14
N GLN A 192 16.44 12.11 0.48
CA GLN A 192 16.12 12.59 1.82
C GLN A 192 15.41 11.50 2.62
N GLN A 193 16.19 10.86 3.50
CA GLN A 193 15.82 10.39 4.85
C GLN A 193 14.59 9.48 5.06
N SER A 194 13.89 8.99 4.04
CA SER A 194 12.88 7.93 4.25
C SER A 194 13.50 6.54 4.44
N GLU A 195 14.81 6.38 4.20
CA GLU A 195 15.52 5.12 4.44
C GLU A 195 15.95 4.94 5.90
N GLN A 196 16.09 6.02 6.69
CA GLN A 196 16.56 5.90 8.07
C GLN A 196 15.49 5.37 9.03
N ASP A 197 14.22 5.69 8.82
CA ASP A 197 13.14 5.15 9.67
C ASP A 197 12.80 3.69 9.33
N CYS A 198 13.20 3.19 8.15
CA CYS A 198 13.10 1.77 7.80
C CYS A 198 14.33 0.95 8.21
N LEU A 199 15.49 1.57 8.45
CA LEU A 199 16.75 0.90 8.81
C LEU A 199 17.05 0.91 10.32
N LEU A 200 16.21 1.53 11.15
CA LEU A 200 16.38 1.57 12.61
C LEU A 200 15.39 0.69 13.39
N ALA A 201 14.74 -0.26 12.71
CA ALA A 201 13.90 -1.29 13.33
C ALA A 201 14.45 -2.72 13.09
N CYS A 202 15.78 -2.87 13.11
CA CYS A 202 16.44 -4.16 13.28
C CYS A 202 16.72 -4.42 14.77
#